data_AF-A0A522CML3-F1
#
_entry.id   AF-A0A522CML3-F1
#
_cell.length_a   1.000
_cell.length_b   1.000
_cell.length_c   1.000
_cell.angle_alpha   90.00
_cell.angle_beta   90.00
_cell.angle_gamma   90.00
#
_symmetry.space_group_name_H-M   'P 1'
#
loop_
_entity.id
_entity.type
_entity.pdbx_description
1 polymer ?
#
loop_
_entity_poly.entity_id
_entity_poly.type
_entity_poly.pdbx_seq_one_letter_code
_entity_poly.pdbx_strand_id
1 'polypeptide(L)'
;MGLDLLVEACAKPGHEDEWRRAIQRSFDGDPASQSDLDRFAQISTPPFERLGAPRVGHDEAANRWILEVRKASTPDEVAEILKTFDGYHVVALVESDGVPKYSHAGLYDGVDETSFRGSALKLCGDVLSDELIEHAWEHKLPEQAVSYGEALLAAARAAAAAGAATASPKRRGLFAKLLTKAP
;
A
#
# COMPACT_ATOMS: atom_id res chain seq x y z
N MET A 1 -8.44 2.38 17.01
CA MET A 1 -7.85 1.44 16.03
C MET A 1 -7.58 2.26 14.80
N GLY A 2 -6.33 2.38 14.40
CA GLY A 2 -5.99 3.22 13.27
C GLY A 2 -6.27 2.47 11.97
N LEU A 3 -7.09 3.02 11.08
CA LEU A 3 -7.28 2.44 9.75
C LEU A 3 -6.09 2.76 8.86
N ASP A 4 -5.61 1.68 8.29
CA ASP A 4 -4.57 1.64 7.31
C ASP A 4 -5.22 1.81 5.93
N LEU A 5 -4.51 2.38 4.96
CA LEU A 5 -5.05 2.50 3.61
C LEU A 5 -5.12 1.10 3.01
N LEU A 6 -6.30 0.49 3.14
CA LEU A 6 -6.65 -0.81 2.59
C LEU A 6 -7.21 -0.61 1.19
N VAL A 7 -6.55 -1.24 0.22
CA VAL A 7 -7.00 -1.20 -1.17
C VAL A 7 -8.13 -2.22 -1.34
N GLU A 8 -9.33 -1.70 -1.58
CA GLU A 8 -10.52 -2.51 -1.81
C GLU A 8 -10.59 -3.08 -3.24
N ALA A 9 -11.52 -4.00 -3.45
CA ALA A 9 -11.82 -4.58 -4.76
C ALA A 9 -12.24 -3.51 -5.78
N CYS A 10 -11.97 -3.73 -7.07
CA CYS A 10 -12.30 -2.77 -8.13
C CYS A 10 -13.54 -3.21 -8.91
N ALA A 11 -14.27 -2.27 -9.52
CA ALA A 11 -15.38 -2.62 -10.40
C ALA A 11 -14.92 -3.45 -11.61
N LYS A 12 -15.68 -4.48 -11.96
CA LYS A 12 -15.58 -5.14 -13.27
C LYS A 12 -16.10 -4.20 -14.38
N PRO A 13 -15.59 -4.34 -15.61
CA PRO A 13 -16.06 -3.52 -16.74
C PRO A 13 -17.57 -3.56 -16.91
N GLY A 14 -18.20 -2.38 -16.97
CA GLY A 14 -19.66 -2.22 -17.13
C GLY A 14 -20.46 -2.24 -15.82
N HIS A 15 -19.80 -2.38 -14.66
CA HIS A 15 -20.44 -2.34 -13.34
C HIS A 15 -19.96 -1.16 -12.47
N GLU A 16 -19.27 -0.17 -13.04
CA GLU A 16 -18.61 0.92 -12.33
C GLU A 16 -19.59 1.72 -11.46
N ASP A 17 -20.75 2.09 -12.01
CA ASP A 17 -21.77 2.86 -11.29
C ASP A 17 -22.41 2.05 -10.16
N GLU A 18 -22.63 0.75 -10.37
CA GLU A 18 -23.22 -0.15 -9.37
C GLU A 18 -22.25 -0.38 -8.21
N TRP A 19 -21.00 -0.69 -8.54
CA TRP A 19 -19.91 -0.85 -7.59
C TRP A 19 -19.71 0.42 -6.76
N ARG A 20 -19.68 1.59 -7.41
CA ARG A 20 -19.50 2.88 -6.73
C ARG A 20 -20.63 3.15 -5.74
N ARG A 21 -21.88 2.86 -6.10
CA ARG A 21 -23.02 2.99 -5.16
C ARG A 21 -22.88 2.05 -3.96
N ALA A 22 -22.45 0.81 -4.18
CA ALA A 22 -22.25 -0.15 -3.10
C ALA A 22 -21.17 0.30 -2.11
N ILE A 23 -20.03 0.79 -2.62
CA ILE A 23 -18.96 1.36 -1.80
C ILE A 23 -19.44 2.59 -1.04
N GLN A 24 -20.11 3.53 -1.71
CA GLN A 24 -20.58 4.75 -1.06
C GLN A 24 -21.53 4.44 0.10
N ARG A 25 -22.47 3.50 -0.09
CA ARG A 25 -23.35 3.01 0.99
C ARG A 25 -22.55 2.44 2.16
N SER A 26 -21.49 1.67 1.89
CA SER A 26 -20.61 1.15 2.93
C SER A 26 -19.91 2.27 3.70
N PHE A 27 -19.45 3.33 3.02
CA PHE A 27 -18.83 4.49 3.67
C PHE A 27 -19.84 5.29 4.50
N ASP A 28 -21.09 5.35 4.07
CA ASP A 28 -22.19 5.99 4.79
C ASP A 28 -22.67 5.16 6.00
N GLY A 29 -22.14 3.95 6.18
CA GLY A 29 -22.46 3.06 7.30
C GLY A 29 -23.75 2.25 7.10
N ASP A 30 -24.26 2.16 5.86
CA ASP A 30 -25.44 1.37 5.56
C ASP A 30 -25.13 -0.13 5.75
N PRO A 31 -25.97 -0.88 6.50
CA PRO A 31 -25.79 -2.31 6.62
C PRO A 31 -26.00 -3.01 5.26
N ALA A 32 -25.06 -3.88 4.89
CA ALA A 32 -25.17 -4.74 3.72
C ALA A 32 -25.86 -6.06 4.08
N SER A 33 -26.86 -6.46 3.29
CA SER A 33 -27.42 -7.81 3.36
C SER A 33 -26.47 -8.84 2.73
N GLN A 34 -26.67 -10.13 2.99
CA GLN A 34 -25.88 -11.18 2.32
C GLN A 34 -26.01 -11.08 0.78
N SER A 35 -27.19 -10.75 0.28
CA SER A 35 -27.39 -10.57 -1.16
C SER A 35 -26.63 -9.36 -1.72
N ASP A 36 -26.47 -8.28 -0.94
CA ASP A 36 -25.64 -7.14 -1.34
C ASP A 36 -24.17 -7.56 -1.43
N LEU A 37 -23.68 -8.33 -0.45
CA LEU A 37 -22.30 -8.82 -0.41
C LEU A 37 -22.02 -9.78 -1.58
N ASP A 38 -22.93 -10.72 -1.86
CA ASP A 38 -22.81 -11.64 -2.98
C ASP A 38 -22.80 -10.90 -4.32
N ARG A 39 -23.67 -9.89 -4.46
CA ARG A 39 -23.71 -9.06 -5.67
C ARG A 39 -22.44 -8.25 -5.81
N PHE A 40 -21.96 -7.64 -4.73
CA PHE A 40 -20.71 -6.89 -4.70
C PHE A 40 -19.52 -7.77 -5.13
N ALA A 41 -19.43 -9.00 -4.63
CA ALA A 41 -18.40 -9.96 -5.04
C ALA A 41 -18.49 -10.31 -6.53
N GLN A 42 -19.70 -10.45 -7.09
CA GLN A 42 -19.88 -10.75 -8.51
C GLN A 42 -19.42 -9.61 -9.43
N ILE A 43 -19.64 -8.36 -9.03
CA ILE A 43 -19.29 -7.18 -9.83
C ILE A 43 -17.90 -6.62 -9.53
N SER A 44 -17.17 -7.23 -8.61
CA SER A 44 -15.85 -6.76 -8.20
C SER A 44 -14.75 -7.71 -8.65
N THR A 45 -13.58 -7.13 -8.93
CA THR A 45 -12.31 -7.81 -9.12
C THR A 45 -11.48 -7.60 -7.85
N PRO A 46 -11.05 -8.67 -7.15
CA PRO A 46 -10.21 -8.57 -5.97
C PRO A 46 -8.92 -7.77 -6.23
N PRO A 47 -8.39 -7.05 -5.23
CA PRO A 47 -7.21 -6.20 -5.40
C PRO A 47 -5.98 -6.99 -5.86
N PHE A 48 -5.75 -8.18 -5.28
CA PHE A 48 -4.59 -9.02 -5.61
C PHE A 48 -4.62 -9.57 -7.04
N GLU A 49 -5.81 -9.81 -7.57
CA GLU A 49 -5.99 -10.23 -8.97
C GLU A 49 -5.56 -9.10 -9.91
N ARG A 50 -5.92 -7.86 -9.58
CA ARG A 50 -5.52 -6.68 -10.36
C ARG A 50 -4.03 -6.38 -10.27
N LEU A 51 -3.38 -6.74 -9.16
CA LEU A 51 -1.93 -6.66 -9.03
C LEU A 51 -1.19 -7.69 -9.88
N GLY A 52 -1.89 -8.69 -10.44
CA GLY A 52 -1.27 -9.79 -11.17
C GLY A 52 -0.47 -10.70 -10.24
N ALA A 53 -0.86 -10.81 -8.97
CA ALA A 53 -0.17 -11.66 -8.02
C ALA A 53 -0.32 -13.14 -8.42
N PRO A 54 0.79 -13.91 -8.48
CA PRO A 54 0.73 -15.32 -8.83
C PRO A 54 -0.02 -16.10 -7.75
N ARG A 55 -0.70 -17.17 -8.14
CA ARG A 55 -1.59 -17.94 -7.27
C ARG A 55 -1.04 -19.32 -6.99
N VAL A 56 -1.06 -19.72 -5.72
CA VAL A 56 -0.70 -21.09 -5.31
C VAL A 56 -1.68 -22.09 -5.95
N GLY A 57 -1.18 -23.24 -6.39
CA GLY A 57 -1.92 -24.25 -7.13
C GLY A 57 -2.06 -23.97 -8.63
N HIS A 58 -1.77 -22.74 -9.07
CA HIS A 58 -1.90 -22.31 -10.46
C HIS A 58 -0.56 -21.90 -11.09
N ASP A 59 0.27 -21.18 -10.33
CA ASP A 59 1.54 -20.62 -10.78
C ASP A 59 2.73 -21.26 -10.06
N GLU A 60 3.72 -21.72 -10.83
CA GLU A 60 4.90 -22.40 -10.29
C GLU A 60 5.74 -21.50 -9.37
N ALA A 61 5.77 -20.19 -9.63
CA ALA A 61 6.47 -19.24 -8.76
C ALA A 61 5.82 -19.14 -7.37
N ALA A 62 4.49 -19.09 -7.31
CA ALA A 62 3.75 -19.06 -6.05
C ALA A 62 3.89 -20.37 -5.28
N ASN A 63 3.83 -21.52 -5.98
CA ASN A 63 4.03 -22.84 -5.38
C ASN A 63 5.39 -22.94 -4.68
N ARG A 64 6.48 -22.58 -5.38
CA ARG A 64 7.82 -22.62 -4.78
C ARG A 64 7.94 -21.69 -3.58
N TRP A 65 7.43 -20.47 -3.69
CA TRP A 65 7.48 -19.49 -2.61
C TRP A 65 6.78 -19.98 -1.34
N ILE A 66 5.57 -20.52 -1.43
CA ILE A 66 4.84 -20.96 -0.23
C ILE A 66 5.51 -22.18 0.42
N LEU A 67 6.07 -23.08 -0.37
CA LEU A 67 6.81 -24.25 0.13
C LEU A 67 8.09 -23.84 0.86
N GLU A 68 8.82 -22.84 0.34
CA GLU A 68 10.00 -22.27 1.00
C GLU A 68 9.64 -21.57 2.31
N VAL A 69 8.62 -20.71 2.30
CA VAL A 69 8.16 -19.96 3.49
C VAL A 69 7.68 -20.91 4.59
N ARG A 70 6.97 -21.98 4.22
CA ARG A 70 6.49 -23.02 5.15
C ARG A 70 7.54 -24.08 5.47
N LYS A 71 8.71 -24.03 4.82
CA LYS A 71 9.83 -24.96 5.00
C LYS A 71 9.41 -26.42 4.79
N ALA A 72 8.60 -26.67 3.76
CA ALA A 72 8.17 -28.02 3.41
C ALA A 72 9.40 -28.89 3.09
N SER A 73 9.47 -30.08 3.69
CA SER A 73 10.65 -30.94 3.62
C SER A 73 10.35 -32.36 3.14
N THR A 74 9.07 -32.77 3.18
CA THR A 74 8.61 -34.09 2.72
C THR A 74 7.53 -34.00 1.64
N PRO A 75 7.34 -35.03 0.80
CA PRO A 75 6.28 -35.04 -0.20
C PRO A 75 4.87 -34.84 0.37
N ASP A 76 4.58 -35.40 1.55
CA ASP A 76 3.28 -35.26 2.21
C ASP A 76 3.05 -33.83 2.70
N GLU A 77 4.08 -33.19 3.27
CA GLU A 77 4.02 -31.76 3.66
C GLU A 77 3.80 -30.86 2.45
N VAL A 78 4.51 -31.12 1.34
CA VAL A 78 4.34 -30.38 0.09
C VAL A 78 2.90 -30.47 -0.40
N ALA A 79 2.33 -31.68 -0.46
CA ALA A 79 0.97 -31.91 -0.91
C ALA A 79 -0.06 -31.19 -0.02
N GLU A 80 0.11 -31.26 1.30
CA GLU A 80 -0.82 -30.62 2.24
C GLU A 80 -0.73 -29.09 2.20
N ILE A 81 0.47 -28.52 2.06
CA ILE A 81 0.65 -27.07 1.94
C ILE A 81 0.01 -26.56 0.65
N LEU A 82 0.30 -27.17 -0.50
CA LEU A 82 -0.27 -26.72 -1.76
C LEU A 82 -1.80 -26.84 -1.76
N LYS A 83 -2.35 -27.89 -1.15
CA LYS A 83 -3.80 -28.04 -0.98
C LYS A 83 -4.41 -26.99 -0.05
N THR A 84 -3.74 -26.69 1.07
CA THR A 84 -4.22 -25.72 2.06
C THR A 84 -4.26 -24.30 1.51
N PHE A 85 -3.25 -23.94 0.71
CA PHE A 85 -3.09 -22.59 0.18
C PHE A 85 -3.58 -22.46 -1.28
N ASP A 86 -4.24 -23.47 -1.84
CA ASP A 86 -4.74 -23.44 -3.23
C ASP A 86 -5.58 -22.17 -3.48
N GLY A 87 -5.24 -21.46 -4.56
CA GLY A 87 -5.89 -20.21 -4.97
C GLY A 87 -5.41 -18.94 -4.25
N TYR A 88 -4.60 -19.04 -3.19
CA TYR A 88 -4.06 -17.86 -2.50
C TYR A 88 -3.13 -17.06 -3.42
N HIS A 89 -3.28 -15.74 -3.42
CA HIS A 89 -2.43 -14.83 -4.18
C HIS A 89 -1.17 -14.49 -3.36
N VAL A 90 0.01 -14.57 -4.00
CA VAL A 90 1.29 -14.29 -3.35
C VAL A 90 1.77 -12.88 -3.71
N VAL A 91 1.29 -11.89 -2.96
CA VAL A 91 1.61 -10.46 -3.17
C VAL A 91 3.12 -10.19 -3.00
N ALA A 92 3.81 -10.96 -2.17
CA ALA A 92 5.25 -10.84 -1.94
C ALA A 92 6.11 -11.06 -3.20
N LEU A 93 5.54 -11.64 -4.27
CA LEU A 93 6.22 -11.86 -5.55
C LEU A 93 5.92 -10.77 -6.59
N VAL A 94 5.12 -9.75 -6.25
CA VAL A 94 4.74 -8.68 -7.16
C VAL A 94 5.61 -7.44 -6.92
N GLU A 95 6.21 -6.95 -7.99
CA GLU A 95 6.76 -5.59 -8.04
C GLU A 95 5.69 -4.65 -8.61
N SER A 96 5.08 -3.83 -7.75
CA SER A 96 4.04 -2.88 -8.15
C SER A 96 4.02 -1.69 -7.21
N ASP A 97 3.78 -0.50 -7.76
CA ASP A 97 3.53 0.72 -6.96
C ASP A 97 2.26 0.59 -6.10
N GLY A 98 1.39 -0.38 -6.40
CA GLY A 98 0.22 -0.74 -5.60
C GLY A 98 0.54 -1.57 -4.35
N VAL A 99 1.79 -1.98 -4.14
CA VAL A 99 2.24 -2.68 -2.93
C VAL A 99 3.08 -1.71 -2.10
N PRO A 100 2.58 -1.23 -0.94
CA PRO A 100 3.30 -0.24 -0.16
C PRO A 100 4.57 -0.82 0.43
N LYS A 101 5.69 -0.12 0.23
CA LYS A 101 6.98 -0.46 0.86
C LYS A 101 6.90 -0.48 2.40
N TYR A 102 6.04 0.36 2.96
CA TYR A 102 5.78 0.45 4.40
C TYR A 102 4.43 -0.20 4.74
N SER A 103 4.27 -1.45 4.33
CA SER A 103 3.14 -2.28 4.72
C SER A 103 3.22 -2.64 6.20
N HIS A 104 2.07 -2.86 6.83
CA HIS A 104 1.97 -3.41 8.18
C HIS A 104 1.26 -4.77 8.20
N ALA A 105 1.24 -5.45 7.06
CA ALA A 105 0.79 -6.82 6.95
C ALA A 105 1.48 -7.74 7.96
N GLY A 106 0.71 -8.69 8.48
CA GLY A 106 1.17 -9.64 9.48
C GLY A 106 1.36 -9.07 10.89
N LEU A 107 1.03 -7.79 11.15
CA LEU A 107 1.04 -7.27 12.53
C LEU A 107 -0.16 -7.74 13.38
N TYR A 108 -1.31 -8.00 12.74
CA TYR A 108 -2.52 -8.53 13.36
C TYR A 108 -3.44 -9.12 12.27
N ASP A 109 -4.43 -9.92 12.69
CA ASP A 109 -5.38 -10.56 11.77
C ASP A 109 -6.24 -9.53 11.03
N GLY A 110 -6.45 -9.73 9.73
CA GLY A 110 -7.26 -8.85 8.89
C GLY A 110 -6.50 -7.71 8.22
N VAL A 111 -5.16 -7.74 8.26
CA VAL A 111 -4.31 -6.83 7.49
C VAL A 111 -3.62 -7.55 6.36
N ASP A 112 -3.87 -7.06 5.15
CA ASP A 112 -3.25 -7.57 3.94
C ASP A 112 -1.98 -6.81 3.54
N GLU A 113 -1.14 -7.43 2.72
CA GLU A 113 0.14 -6.90 2.21
C GLU A 113 0.02 -5.53 1.53
N THR A 114 -1.15 -5.23 0.98
CA THR A 114 -1.46 -3.95 0.32
C THR A 114 -1.75 -2.80 1.28
N SER A 115 -1.81 -3.07 2.57
CA SER A 115 -2.24 -2.09 3.57
C SER A 115 -1.13 -1.12 3.97
N PHE A 116 -1.36 0.18 3.84
CA PHE A 116 -0.41 1.21 4.26
C PHE A 116 -0.75 1.78 5.64
N ARG A 117 0.25 1.83 6.54
CA ARG A 117 0.02 2.30 7.91
C ARG A 117 -0.05 3.82 8.03
N GLY A 118 -1.27 4.37 8.10
CA GLY A 118 -1.51 5.81 8.23
C GLY A 118 -0.79 6.46 9.40
N SER A 119 -0.62 5.75 10.54
CA SER A 119 0.09 6.28 11.70
C SER A 119 1.57 6.62 11.43
N ALA A 120 2.18 6.08 10.38
CA ALA A 120 3.54 6.45 9.98
C ALA A 120 3.66 7.93 9.62
N LEU A 121 2.58 8.55 9.11
CA LEU A 121 2.55 9.97 8.75
C LEU A 121 2.72 10.91 9.95
N LYS A 122 2.43 10.44 11.18
CA LYS A 122 2.67 11.20 12.41
C LYS A 122 4.15 11.51 12.65
N LEU A 123 5.05 10.69 12.08
CA LEU A 123 6.50 10.94 12.14
C LEU A 123 6.93 12.06 11.19
N CYS A 124 6.03 12.55 10.33
CA CYS A 124 6.30 13.56 9.33
C CYS A 124 5.66 14.92 9.68
N GLY A 125 5.38 15.19 10.97
CA GLY A 125 4.74 16.44 11.41
C GLY A 125 5.51 17.73 11.06
N ASP A 126 6.83 17.64 10.85
CA ASP A 126 7.64 18.77 10.37
C ASP A 126 7.44 19.07 8.87
N VAL A 127 6.73 18.19 8.14
CA VAL A 127 6.51 18.25 6.68
C VAL A 127 5.02 18.32 6.35
N LEU A 128 4.20 17.56 7.07
CA LEU A 128 2.76 17.43 6.84
C LEU A 128 1.99 18.19 7.92
N SER A 129 0.94 18.91 7.50
CA SER A 129 -0.02 19.50 8.43
C SER A 129 -0.81 18.43 9.18
N ASP A 130 -1.27 18.73 10.39
CA ASP A 130 -2.15 17.86 11.18
C ASP A 130 -3.40 17.42 10.39
N GLU A 131 -4.03 18.32 9.63
CA GLU A 131 -5.19 18.01 8.78
C GLU A 131 -4.89 16.88 7.79
N LEU A 132 -3.79 17.01 7.05
CA LEU A 132 -3.35 16.01 6.08
C LEU A 132 -2.98 14.67 6.75
N ILE A 133 -2.48 14.68 7.98
CA ILE A 133 -2.21 13.46 8.75
C ILE A 133 -3.53 12.78 9.16
N GLU A 134 -4.50 13.55 9.62
CA GLU A 134 -5.80 13.02 10.05
C GLU A 134 -6.63 12.47 8.88
N HIS A 135 -6.48 13.03 7.68
CA HIS A 135 -7.13 12.51 6.47
C HIS A 135 -6.70 11.07 6.11
N ALA A 136 -5.60 10.56 6.67
CA ALA A 136 -5.21 9.17 6.51
C ALA A 136 -6.24 8.18 7.07
N TRP A 137 -7.13 8.62 7.96
CA TRP A 137 -8.11 7.79 8.65
C TRP A 137 -9.47 7.70 7.96
N GLU A 138 -9.68 8.42 6.86
CA GLU A 138 -10.99 8.49 6.20
C GLU A 138 -11.08 7.55 5.00
N HIS A 139 -12.30 7.05 4.76
CA HIS A 139 -12.64 6.37 3.53
C HIS A 139 -12.54 7.31 2.32
N LYS A 140 -12.03 6.79 1.20
CA LYS A 140 -11.82 7.56 -0.03
C LYS A 140 -12.22 6.72 -1.23
N LEU A 141 -13.00 7.32 -2.13
CA LEU A 141 -13.12 6.83 -3.50
C LEU A 141 -11.78 6.97 -4.23
N PRO A 142 -11.55 6.22 -5.34
CA PRO A 142 -10.26 6.22 -6.03
C PRO A 142 -9.72 7.61 -6.36
N GLU A 143 -10.56 8.49 -6.89
CA GLU A 143 -10.19 9.87 -7.21
C GLU A 143 -9.78 10.70 -5.98
N GLN A 144 -10.46 10.50 -4.84
CA GLN A 144 -10.14 11.17 -3.58
C GLN A 144 -8.82 10.64 -3.00
N ALA A 145 -8.56 9.34 -3.16
CA ALA A 145 -7.30 8.73 -2.75
C ALA A 145 -6.12 9.26 -3.58
N VAL A 146 -6.30 9.44 -4.90
CA VAL A 146 -5.29 10.07 -5.77
C VAL A 146 -5.04 11.51 -5.35
N SER A 147 -6.07 12.33 -5.18
CA SER A 147 -5.90 13.72 -4.74
C SER A 147 -5.22 13.82 -3.36
N TYR A 148 -5.52 12.90 -2.45
CA TYR A 148 -4.85 12.82 -1.16
C TYR A 148 -3.34 12.49 -1.31
N GLY A 149 -2.99 11.51 -2.15
CA GLY A 149 -1.60 11.19 -2.47
C GLY A 149 -0.85 12.36 -3.10
N GLU A 150 -1.49 13.10 -4.01
CA GLU A 150 -0.91 14.30 -4.62
C GLU A 150 -0.63 15.40 -3.59
N ALA A 151 -1.54 15.59 -2.63
CA ALA A 151 -1.36 16.55 -1.53
C ALA A 151 -0.17 16.17 -0.63
N LEU A 152 -0.02 14.88 -0.29
CA LEU A 152 1.15 14.37 0.46
C LEU A 152 2.46 14.65 -0.28
N LEU A 153 2.49 14.38 -1.59
CA LEU A 153 3.68 14.63 -2.43
C LEU A 153 3.99 16.12 -2.56
N ALA A 154 2.97 16.97 -2.69
CA ALA A 154 3.16 18.42 -2.76
C ALA A 154 3.79 18.97 -1.47
N ALA A 155 3.31 18.54 -0.29
CA ALA A 155 3.89 18.91 1.00
C ALA A 155 5.35 18.48 1.13
N ALA A 156 5.66 17.23 0.77
CA ALA A 156 7.03 16.72 0.79
C ALA A 156 7.97 17.51 -0.14
N ARG A 157 7.51 17.86 -1.35
CA ARG A 157 8.28 18.68 -2.31
C ARG A 157 8.52 20.09 -1.77
N ALA A 158 7.52 20.71 -1.15
CA ALA A 158 7.64 22.03 -0.55
C ALA A 158 8.69 22.04 0.59
N ALA A 159 8.64 21.04 1.48
CA ALA A 159 9.62 20.90 2.55
C ALA A 159 11.04 20.67 2.01
N ALA A 160 11.21 19.84 0.98
CA ALA A 160 12.50 19.64 0.33
C ALA A 160 13.05 20.92 -0.29
N ALA A 161 12.22 21.71 -0.97
CA ALA A 161 12.61 22.99 -1.55
C ALA A 161 13.01 24.02 -0.47
N ALA A 162 12.27 24.08 0.65
CA ALA A 162 12.59 24.94 1.78
C ALA A 162 13.89 24.52 2.50
N GLY A 163 14.14 23.22 2.64
CA GLY A 163 15.40 22.68 3.17
C GLY A 163 16.60 22.95 2.25
N ALA A 164 16.40 22.91 0.93
CA ALA A 164 17.44 23.27 -0.04
C ALA A 164 17.75 24.78 -0.05
N ALA A 165 16.76 25.63 0.20
CA ALA A 165 16.94 27.09 0.31
C ALA A 165 17.68 27.51 1.60
N THR A 166 17.56 26.73 2.68
CA THR A 166 18.26 26.97 3.95
C THR A 166 19.67 26.36 3.99
N ALA A 167 19.98 25.43 3.10
CA ALA A 167 21.34 24.93 2.86
C ALA A 167 22.18 25.97 2.08
N SER A 168 22.47 27.11 2.72
CA SER A 168 23.47 28.06 2.22
C SER A 168 24.79 27.33 1.98
N PRO A 169 25.48 27.51 0.83
CA PRO A 169 26.75 26.86 0.59
C PRO A 169 27.70 27.26 1.71
N LYS A 170 28.19 26.27 2.48
CA LYS A 170 29.18 26.49 3.53
C LYS A 170 30.26 27.41 2.97
N ARG A 171 30.29 28.68 3.41
CA ARG A 171 31.33 29.64 3.05
C ARG A 171 32.64 28.94 3.37
N ARG A 172 33.40 28.56 2.34
CA ARG A 172 34.78 28.10 2.50
C ARG A 172 35.49 29.20 3.28
N GLY A 173 35.84 28.90 4.53
CA GLY A 173 36.45 29.85 5.44
C GLY A 173 37.70 30.48 4.82
N LEU A 174 37.96 31.73 5.17
CA LEU A 174 39.06 32.57 4.66
C LEU A 174 40.46 31.92 4.71
N PHE A 175 40.63 30.80 5.41
CA PHE A 175 41.91 30.11 5.59
C PHE A 175 42.27 29.10 4.49
N ALA A 176 41.36 28.79 3.55
CA ALA A 176 41.66 27.87 2.44
C ALA A 176 42.63 28.45 1.38
N LYS A 177 43.04 29.72 1.51
CA LYS A 177 43.99 30.39 0.58
C LYS A 177 45.43 30.46 1.10
N LEU A 178 45.74 29.92 2.28
CA LEU A 178 47.08 30.03 2.88
C LEU A 178 47.96 28.77 2.75
N LEU A 179 47.49 27.71 2.07
CA LEU A 179 48.25 26.45 1.92
C LEU A 179 48.77 26.18 0.51
N THR A 180 48.80 27.18 -0.37
CA THR A 180 49.42 27.04 -1.70
C THR A 180 50.38 28.19 -2.00
N LYS A 181 51.52 28.19 -1.31
CA LYS A 181 52.83 28.80 -1.66
C LYS A 181 53.68 28.68 -0.39
N ALA A 182 54.87 28.11 -0.37
CA ALA A 182 55.91 27.91 -1.38
C ALA A 182 56.96 26.93 -0.77
N PRO A 183 58.20 26.93 -1.25
CA PRO A 183 58.72 26.48 -2.53
C PRO A 183 59.34 25.07 -2.46
#